data_AF-A0A530GFC2-F1
#
_entry.id   AF-A0A530GFC2-F1
#
_cell.length_a   1.000
_cell.length_b   1.000
_cell.length_c   1.000
_cell.angle_alpha   90.00
_cell.angle_beta   90.00
_cell.angle_gamma   90.00
#
_symmetry.space_group_name_H-M   'P 1'
#
loop_
_entity.id
_entity.type
_entity.pdbx_description
1 polymer ?
#
loop_
_entity_poly.entity_id
_entity_poly.type
_entity_poly.pdbx_seq_one_letter_code
_entity_poly.pdbx_strand_id
1 'polypeptide(L)'
;PVGRLTYTQLLNTRGGIEADLTVSRLGEERFYIVTGTGFRTHDLSWISDHIGSGLDARLADVTEEYGTLSLMGPSARDMLQAVTEA
;
A
#
# COMPACT_ATOMS: atom_id res chain seq x y z
N PRO A 1 10.74 3.71 8.07
CA PRO A 1 11.27 2.64 8.96
C PRO A 1 10.27 1.48 9.00
N VAL A 2 10.68 0.30 9.45
CA VAL A 2 9.75 -0.83 9.66
C VAL A 2 8.66 -0.41 10.65
N GLY A 3 7.42 -0.82 10.41
CA GLY A 3 6.25 -0.46 11.22
C GLY A 3 5.68 0.93 10.94
N ARG A 4 6.09 1.58 9.85
CA ARG A 4 5.50 2.85 9.40
C ARG A 4 4.94 2.76 7.99
N LEU A 5 3.98 3.62 7.72
CA LEU A 5 3.39 3.83 6.40
C LEU A 5 3.62 5.26 5.92
N THR A 6 3.56 5.44 4.61
CA THR A 6 3.75 6.73 3.93
C THR A 6 2.79 6.84 2.77
N TYR A 7 2.08 7.96 2.70
CA TYR A 7 1.30 8.34 1.53
C TYR A 7 2.21 9.04 0.52
N THR A 8 2.19 8.57 -0.73
CA THR A 8 3.13 9.01 -1.78
C THR A 8 2.52 8.79 -3.18
N GLN A 9 3.21 9.30 -4.20
CA GLN A 9 2.80 9.18 -5.60
C GLN A 9 3.75 8.30 -6.43
N LEU A 10 3.18 7.65 -7.44
CA LEU A 10 3.92 7.16 -8.62
C LEU A 10 3.94 8.27 -9.66
N LEU A 11 5.13 8.64 -10.12
CA LEU A 11 5.31 9.74 -11.07
C LEU A 11 5.79 9.20 -12.42
N ASN A 12 5.35 9.83 -13.51
CA ASN A 12 5.89 9.58 -14.84
C ASN A 12 7.07 10.52 -15.16
N THR A 13 7.74 10.23 -16.28
CA THR A 13 8.91 10.99 -16.76
C THR A 13 8.61 12.43 -17.19
N ARG A 14 7.33 12.80 -17.31
CA ARG A 14 6.86 14.15 -17.63
C ARG A 14 6.49 14.96 -16.38
N GLY A 15 6.65 14.37 -15.18
CA GLY A 15 6.27 14.99 -13.91
C GLY A 15 4.78 14.90 -13.58
N GLY A 16 4.02 14.08 -14.31
CA GLY A 16 2.62 13.79 -13.99
C GLY A 16 2.49 12.70 -12.92
N ILE A 17 1.38 12.74 -12.18
CA ILE A 17 1.00 11.72 -11.20
C ILE A 17 0.23 10.62 -11.95
N GLU A 18 0.71 9.39 -11.85
CA GLU A 18 0.05 8.20 -12.41
C GLU A 18 -0.85 7.53 -11.37
N ALA A 19 -0.43 7.55 -10.10
CA ALA A 19 -1.22 7.08 -8.97
C ALA A 19 -0.79 7.75 -7.67
N ASP A 20 -1.71 7.85 -6.71
CA ASP A 20 -1.43 8.09 -5.30
C ASP A 20 -1.76 6.84 -4.48
N LEU A 21 -0.87 6.48 -3.55
CA LEU A 21 -1.00 5.23 -2.82
C LEU A 21 -0.36 5.32 -1.43
N THR A 22 -0.70 4.36 -0.59
CA THR A 22 -0.08 4.20 0.73
C THR A 22 0.87 3.02 0.71
N VAL A 23 2.14 3.25 1.05
CA VAL A 23 3.15 2.21 1.21
C VAL A 23 3.38 1.96 2.70
N SER A 24 3.14 0.73 3.15
CA SER A 24 3.44 0.25 4.50
C SER A 24 4.70 -0.60 4.49
N ARG A 25 5.70 -0.26 5.32
CA ARG A 25 6.92 -1.06 5.46
C ARG A 25 6.75 -2.07 6.59
N LEU A 26 6.43 -3.31 6.23
CA LEU A 26 6.15 -4.42 7.17
C LEU A 26 7.41 -5.14 7.65
N GLY A 27 8.51 -5.04 6.91
CA GLY A 27 9.80 -5.61 7.27
C GLY A 27 10.94 -4.90 6.56
N GLU A 28 12.18 -5.38 6.73
CA GLU A 28 13.35 -4.76 6.11
C GLU A 28 13.21 -4.71 4.58
N GLU A 29 12.69 -5.80 3.99
CA GLU A 29 12.50 -6.00 2.54
C GLU A 29 11.04 -6.34 2.19
N ARG A 30 10.08 -6.00 3.07
CA ARG A 30 8.67 -6.33 2.89
C ARG A 30 7.79 -5.08 2.94
N PHE A 31 7.02 -4.90 1.87
CA PHE A 31 6.16 -3.74 1.68
C PHE A 31 4.75 -4.18 1.31
N TYR A 32 3.76 -3.45 1.82
CA TYR A 32 2.35 -3.62 1.47
C TYR A 32 1.84 -2.31 0.90
N ILE A 33 1.25 -2.38 -0.29
CA ILE A 33 0.82 -1.22 -1.07
C ILE A 33 -0.71 -1.27 -1.15
N VAL A 34 -1.35 -0.18 -0.76
CA VAL A 34 -2.79 0.03 -0.92
C VAL A 34 -3.00 1.15 -1.92
N THR A 35 -3.73 0.86 -2.99
CA THR A 35 -4.10 1.81 -4.04
C THR A 35 -5.63 1.91 -4.21
N GLY A 36 -6.08 2.82 -5.07
CA GLY A 36 -7.48 3.01 -5.42
C GLY A 36 -8.10 1.79 -6.09
N THR A 37 -9.38 1.54 -5.77
CA THR A 37 -10.13 0.36 -6.23
C THR A 37 -10.18 0.21 -7.76
N GLY A 38 -10.25 1.33 -8.50
CA GLY A 38 -10.24 1.33 -9.97
C GLY A 38 -8.86 1.21 -10.62
N PHE A 39 -7.79 1.29 -9.83
CA PHE A 39 -6.41 1.38 -10.32
C PHE A 39 -5.61 0.09 -10.13
N ARG A 40 -6.22 -0.97 -9.58
CA ARG A 40 -5.58 -2.29 -9.33
C ARG A 40 -4.69 -2.76 -10.49
N THR A 41 -5.26 -2.92 -11.68
CA THR A 41 -4.52 -3.44 -12.85
C THR A 41 -3.50 -2.44 -13.37
N HIS A 42 -3.84 -1.15 -13.37
CA HIS A 42 -2.98 -0.07 -13.84
C HIS A 42 -1.70 0.00 -12.99
N ASP A 43 -1.85 0.08 -11.67
CA ASP A 43 -0.74 0.26 -10.74
C ASP A 43 0.11 -1.01 -10.64
N LEU A 44 -0.52 -2.19 -10.69
CA LEU A 44 0.19 -3.46 -10.75
C LEU A 44 1.08 -3.53 -11.99
N SER A 45 0.56 -3.15 -13.15
CA SER A 45 1.35 -3.09 -14.40
C SER A 45 2.46 -2.05 -14.28
N TRP A 46 2.14 -0.84 -13.83
CA TRP A 46 3.10 0.24 -13.69
C TRP A 46 4.28 -0.17 -12.82
N ILE A 47 4.03 -0.72 -11.63
CA ILE A 47 5.11 -1.13 -10.73
C ILE A 47 5.89 -2.30 -11.35
N SER A 48 5.20 -3.29 -11.94
CA SER A 48 5.85 -4.44 -12.59
C SER A 48 6.81 -4.01 -13.70
N ASP A 49 6.40 -3.06 -14.55
CA ASP A 49 7.23 -2.54 -15.64
C ASP A 49 8.47 -1.77 -15.15
N HIS A 50 8.41 -1.25 -13.93
CA HIS A 50 9.53 -0.54 -13.28
C HIS A 50 10.41 -1.45 -12.41
N ILE A 51 10.02 -2.72 -12.20
CA ILE A 51 10.94 -3.74 -11.66
C ILE A 51 11.83 -4.19 -12.81
N GLY A 52 12.93 -3.46 -13.00
CA GLY A 52 13.89 -3.71 -14.08
C GLY A 52 14.54 -5.10 -14.01
N SER A 53 15.07 -5.54 -15.16
CA SER A 53 15.80 -6.80 -15.25
C SER A 53 17.03 -6.79 -14.33
N GLY A 54 17.10 -7.77 -13.42
CA GLY A 54 18.20 -7.91 -12.46
C GLY A 54 17.93 -7.33 -11.06
N LEU A 55 16.76 -6.71 -10.84
CA LEU A 55 16.32 -6.37 -9.48
C LEU A 55 15.72 -7.60 -8.79
N ASP A 56 16.10 -7.83 -7.54
CA ASP A 56 15.49 -8.86 -6.69
C ASP A 56 14.26 -8.29 -5.99
N ALA A 57 13.19 -8.12 -6.76
CA ALA A 57 11.89 -7.69 -6.24
C ALA A 57 10.78 -8.55 -6.82
N ARG A 58 9.81 -8.89 -5.98
CA ARG A 58 8.63 -9.66 -6.36
C ARG A 58 7.39 -8.85 -6.01
N LEU A 59 6.45 -8.78 -6.93
CA LEU A 59 5.17 -8.11 -6.76
C LEU A 59 4.06 -9.16 -6.84
N ALA A 60 3.17 -9.16 -5.85
CA ALA A 60 2.02 -10.04 -5.79
C ALA A 60 0.77 -9.21 -5.55
N ASP A 61 -0.27 -9.49 -6.32
CA ASP A 61 -1.58 -8.89 -6.13
C ASP A 61 -2.39 -9.70 -5.11
N VAL A 62 -2.57 -9.12 -3.94
CA VAL A 62 -3.28 -9.73 -2.80
C VAL A 62 -4.64 -9.06 -2.56
N THR A 63 -5.18 -8.32 -3.53
CA THR A 63 -6.37 -7.49 -3.35
C THR A 63 -7.58 -8.28 -2.85
N GLU A 64 -7.74 -9.53 -3.30
CA GLU A 64 -8.88 -10.39 -2.94
C GLU A 64 -8.66 -11.19 -1.65
N GLU A 65 -7.44 -11.18 -1.10
CA GLU A 65 -7.11 -11.90 0.14
C GLU A 65 -7.52 -11.11 1.39
N TYR A 66 -7.70 -9.80 1.27
CA TYR A 66 -7.95 -8.91 2.41
C TYR A 66 -9.22 -8.07 2.24
N GLY A 67 -10.01 -7.99 3.30
CA GLY A 67 -11.02 -6.95 3.48
C GLY A 67 -10.47 -5.80 4.34
N THR A 68 -10.97 -4.59 4.13
CA THR A 68 -10.59 -3.41 4.96
C THR A 68 -11.82 -2.83 5.66
N LEU A 69 -11.72 -2.65 6.98
CA LEU A 69 -12.70 -1.95 7.80
C LEU A 69 -12.10 -0.63 8.28
N SER A 70 -12.75 0.48 7.96
CA SER A 70 -12.34 1.81 8.43
C SER A 70 -13.08 2.17 9.71
N LEU A 71 -12.32 2.34 10.80
CA LEU A 71 -12.82 2.88 12.07
C LEU A 71 -12.24 4.28 12.28
N MET A 72 -13.09 5.31 12.15
CA MET A 72 -12.68 6.71 12.20
C MET A 72 -13.55 7.49 13.19
N GLY A 73 -12.97 8.46 13.87
CA GLY A 73 -13.66 9.33 14.83
C GLY A 73 -12.98 9.40 16.20
N PRO A 74 -13.43 10.30 17.09
CA PRO A 74 -12.79 10.55 18.38
C PRO A 74 -12.76 9.32 19.30
N SER A 75 -13.79 8.47 19.24
CA SER A 75 -13.89 7.25 20.05
C SER A 75 -13.30 6.00 19.38
N ALA A 76 -12.66 6.12 18.21
CA ALA A 76 -12.12 4.97 17.47
C ALA A 76 -11.10 4.19 18.31
N ARG A 77 -10.28 4.89 19.09
CA ARG A 77 -9.29 4.28 19.99
C ARG A 77 -9.97 3.43 21.06
N ASP A 78 -10.94 3.99 21.75
CA ASP A 78 -11.65 3.30 22.85
C ASP A 78 -12.41 2.07 22.34
N MET A 79 -13.04 2.18 21.17
CA MET A 79 -13.74 1.06 20.53
C MET A 79 -12.78 -0.05 20.13
N LEU A 80 -11.63 0.27 19.53
CA LEU A 80 -10.66 -0.75 19.13
C LEU A 80 -10.05 -1.46 20.34
N GLN A 81 -9.76 -0.72 21.42
CA GLN A 81 -9.22 -1.26 22.66
C GLN A 81 -10.17 -2.27 23.34
N ALA A 82 -11.48 -2.18 23.11
CA ALA A 82 -12.44 -3.15 23.65
C ALA A 82 -12.35 -4.54 23.01
N VAL A 83 -11.65 -4.69 21.88
CA VAL A 83 -11.60 -5.94 21.09
C VAL A 83 -10.18 -6.44 20.80
N THR A 84 -9.15 -5.84 21.40
CA THR A 84 -7.75 -6.27 21.24
C THR A 84 -6.91 -5.98 22.48
N GLU A 85 -5.85 -6.78 22.71
CA GLU A 85 -4.87 -6.60 23.80
C GLU A 85 -3.58 -5.92 23.33
N ALA A 86 -3.46 -5.64 22.02
CA ALA A 86 -2.29 -5.02 21.40
C ALA A 86 -2.04 -3.57 21.83
#